data_AF-A0A132H3W1-F1
#
_entry.id   AF-A0A132H3W1-F1
#
_cell.length_a   1.000
_cell.length_b   1.000
_cell.length_c   1.000
_cell.angle_alpha   90.00
_cell.angle_beta   90.00
_cell.angle_gamma   90.00
#
_symmetry.space_group_name_H-M   'P 1'
#
loop_
_entity.id
_entity.type
_entity.pdbx_description
1 polymer ?
#
loop_
_entity_poly.entity_id
_entity_poly.type
_entity_poly.pdbx_seq_one_letter_code
_entity_poly.pdbx_strand_id
1 'polypeptide(L)'
;MDDATLLLESVNTSLDMLTSSDIPRDLINVSILNFTDGMDEGSCNYSNNHHGTHYTNESQYLQVLTQRILTEKIAEIPIEAHTIAFKGADVYDEQLFETTINGISSLPYSKYVHKVNDFSEVQAYFREIAENLHQTSTNSILTMRFPVPNNTNTRLRFTFDPVEDVSQSQQYIEGVFVMGSDGNGVLTNVRYVGLSSSSGGTVTASSTGDVKVEFKFEGMKDANGNNFSDSNITNVKKWTRLNNDTWVHNSEWHSSGNTQVNNEYYSSLIILNLDCSLSLGNNAFGQLQDAAMEFVDILKTN
;
A
#
# COMPACT_ATOMS: atom_id res chain seq x y z
N MET A 1 5.40 -31.47 18.58
CA MET A 1 5.84 -30.09 18.86
C MET A 1 5.98 -30.07 20.35
N ASP A 2 7.22 -29.97 20.81
CA ASP A 2 7.54 -29.83 22.22
C ASP A 2 6.93 -28.51 22.73
N ASP A 3 6.59 -28.45 24.02
CA ASP A 3 5.89 -27.35 24.70
C ASP A 3 6.74 -26.05 24.75
N ALA A 4 6.99 -25.41 23.60
CA ALA A 4 7.84 -24.23 23.48
C ALA A 4 7.37 -23.30 22.35
N THR A 5 7.43 -21.99 22.59
CA THR A 5 7.09 -20.94 21.63
C THR A 5 8.37 -20.46 20.94
N LEU A 6 8.54 -20.77 19.65
CA LEU A 6 9.78 -20.45 18.90
C LEU A 6 9.61 -19.22 18.01
N LEU A 7 9.14 -18.11 18.59
CA LEU A 7 8.81 -16.87 17.89
C LEU A 7 10.01 -16.31 17.13
N LEU A 8 11.14 -16.08 17.79
CA LEU A 8 12.31 -15.49 17.13
C LEU A 8 12.85 -16.38 16.00
N GLU A 9 12.81 -17.70 16.19
CA GLU A 9 13.22 -18.65 15.16
C GLU A 9 12.30 -18.63 13.94
N SER A 10 10.99 -18.53 14.16
CA SER A 10 10.01 -18.43 13.05
C SER A 10 10.22 -17.16 12.22
N VAL A 11 10.57 -16.04 12.86
CA VAL A 11 10.95 -14.79 12.18
C VAL A 11 12.26 -14.95 11.42
N ASN A 12 13.27 -15.58 12.03
CA ASN A 12 14.54 -15.88 11.36
C ASN A 12 14.36 -16.72 10.10
N THR A 13 13.57 -17.80 10.21
CA THR A 13 13.21 -18.67 9.08
C THR A 13 12.48 -17.88 7.99
N SER A 14 11.58 -16.96 8.37
CA SER A 14 10.87 -16.11 7.42
C SER A 14 11.83 -15.21 6.63
N LEU A 15 12.79 -14.57 7.30
CA LEU A 15 13.82 -13.75 6.65
C LEU A 15 14.69 -14.59 5.68
N ASP A 16 15.07 -15.80 6.08
CA ASP A 16 15.83 -16.72 5.23
C ASP A 16 15.02 -17.18 4.01
N MET A 17 13.72 -17.41 4.16
CA MET A 17 12.82 -17.72 3.04
C MET A 17 12.71 -16.56 2.06
N LEU A 18 12.57 -15.32 2.54
CA LEU A 18 12.52 -14.14 1.68
C LEU A 18 13.80 -13.96 0.85
N THR A 19 14.96 -14.17 1.47
CA THR A 19 16.27 -13.98 0.84
C THR A 19 16.65 -15.09 -0.13
N SER A 20 16.06 -16.28 0.00
CA SER A 20 16.34 -17.45 -0.85
C SER A 20 15.31 -17.70 -1.95
N SER A 21 14.23 -16.92 -2.00
CA SER A 21 13.14 -17.11 -2.97
C SER A 21 13.49 -16.54 -4.36
N ASP A 22 12.97 -17.19 -5.41
CA ASP A 22 12.91 -16.60 -6.75
C ASP A 22 11.85 -15.49 -6.76
N ILE A 23 12.29 -14.26 -7.01
CA ILE A 23 11.45 -13.07 -6.85
C ILE A 23 11.00 -12.53 -8.22
N PRO A 24 9.72 -12.13 -8.38
CA PRO A 24 9.24 -11.47 -9.59
C PRO A 24 9.99 -10.17 -9.90
N ARG A 25 10.13 -9.84 -11.19
CA ARG A 25 10.84 -8.61 -11.61
C ARG A 25 10.09 -7.32 -11.29
N ASP A 26 8.79 -7.42 -11.14
CA ASP A 26 7.85 -6.34 -10.88
C ASP A 26 7.43 -6.30 -9.39
N LEU A 27 8.25 -6.89 -8.51
CA LEU A 27 8.07 -6.79 -7.07
C LEU A 27 8.07 -5.31 -6.65
N ILE A 28 7.10 -4.91 -5.84
CA ILE A 28 7.03 -3.55 -5.28
C ILE A 28 6.93 -3.53 -3.76
N ASN A 29 6.63 -4.67 -3.15
CA ASN A 29 6.51 -4.78 -1.70
C ASN A 29 6.97 -6.14 -1.17
N VAL A 30 7.57 -6.13 0.03
CA VAL A 30 8.09 -7.29 0.74
C VAL A 30 7.67 -7.14 2.19
N SER A 31 6.85 -8.06 2.69
CA SER A 31 6.28 -7.94 4.03
C SER A 31 6.34 -9.26 4.80
N ILE A 32 6.57 -9.13 6.11
CA ILE A 32 6.38 -10.21 7.08
C ILE A 32 5.26 -9.77 8.00
N LEU A 33 4.24 -10.60 8.17
CA LEU A 33 3.19 -10.37 9.16
C LEU A 33 3.30 -11.43 10.25
N ASN A 34 3.69 -11.00 11.45
CA ASN A 34 3.79 -11.84 12.62
C ASN A 34 2.51 -11.72 13.45
N PHE A 35 1.99 -12.85 13.90
CA PHE A 35 1.06 -12.92 15.01
C PHE A 35 1.72 -13.68 16.15
N THR A 36 1.55 -13.19 17.38
CA THR A 36 1.96 -13.92 18.59
C THR A 36 1.00 -13.66 19.75
N ASP A 37 0.81 -14.68 20.57
CA ASP A 37 0.04 -14.62 21.81
C ASP A 37 0.90 -14.59 23.08
N GLY A 38 2.22 -14.78 22.98
CA GLY A 38 3.05 -15.15 24.12
C GLY A 38 4.53 -14.76 24.03
N MET A 39 5.28 -15.23 25.01
CA MET A 39 6.73 -15.01 25.10
C MET A 39 7.48 -15.96 24.16
N ASP A 40 8.62 -15.52 23.63
CA ASP A 40 9.59 -16.47 23.05
C ASP A 40 10.15 -17.37 24.16
N GLU A 41 10.13 -18.68 23.93
CA GLU A 41 10.61 -19.69 24.85
C GLU A 41 11.50 -20.69 24.13
N GLY A 42 12.78 -20.33 23.95
CA GLY A 42 13.80 -21.29 23.53
C GLY A 42 14.29 -21.16 22.09
N SER A 43 13.89 -20.13 21.33
CA SER A 43 14.41 -19.89 19.97
C SER A 43 15.94 -19.78 19.95
N CYS A 44 16.53 -19.10 20.93
CA CYS A 44 17.99 -18.98 21.04
C CYS A 44 18.68 -20.36 21.15
N ASN A 45 18.13 -21.25 21.98
CA ASN A 45 18.68 -22.60 22.16
C ASN A 45 18.45 -23.46 20.92
N TYR A 46 17.26 -23.37 20.31
CA TYR A 46 16.95 -24.06 19.08
C TYR A 46 17.93 -23.67 17.98
N SER A 47 18.13 -22.38 17.75
CA SER A 47 19.03 -21.87 16.71
C SER A 47 20.46 -22.36 16.89
N ASN A 48 20.99 -22.26 18.12
CA ASN A 48 22.37 -22.70 18.38
C ASN A 48 22.58 -24.19 18.13
N ASN A 49 21.59 -25.02 18.43
CA ASN A 49 21.67 -26.46 18.25
C ASN A 49 21.44 -26.93 16.81
N HIS A 50 20.64 -26.20 16.02
CA HIS A 50 20.21 -26.65 14.68
C HIS A 50 20.87 -25.88 13.53
N HIS A 51 21.24 -24.62 13.74
CA HIS A 51 21.81 -23.75 12.71
C HIS A 51 23.30 -23.44 12.94
N GLY A 52 23.90 -23.99 14.01
CA GLY A 52 25.31 -23.77 14.34
C GLY A 52 25.62 -22.31 14.70
N THR A 53 24.59 -21.52 15.00
CA THR A 53 24.74 -20.17 15.54
C THR A 53 25.24 -20.23 16.97
N HIS A 54 25.76 -19.11 17.47
CA HIS A 54 26.27 -19.03 18.84
C HIS A 54 25.79 -17.73 19.49
N TYR A 55 24.47 -17.61 19.67
CA TYR A 55 23.87 -16.53 20.45
C TYR A 55 24.03 -16.82 21.94
N THR A 56 24.47 -15.83 22.70
CA THR A 56 24.74 -15.95 24.14
C THR A 56 23.44 -15.92 24.95
N ASN A 57 22.41 -15.23 24.44
CA ASN A 57 21.08 -15.10 25.03
C ASN A 57 20.07 -14.62 23.98
N GLU A 58 18.78 -14.67 24.35
CA GLU A 58 17.67 -14.22 23.50
C GLU A 58 17.77 -12.76 23.09
N SER A 59 18.23 -11.86 23.97
CA SER A 59 18.40 -10.44 23.62
C SER A 59 19.41 -10.23 22.49
N GLN A 60 20.50 -11.02 22.46
CA GLN A 60 21.45 -10.99 21.36
C GLN A 60 20.82 -11.53 20.07
N TYR A 61 20.01 -12.59 20.15
CA TYR A 61 19.33 -13.13 18.98
C TYR A 61 18.33 -12.11 18.42
N LEU A 62 17.49 -11.53 19.28
CA LEU A 62 16.54 -10.48 18.92
C LEU A 62 17.24 -9.28 18.26
N GLN A 63 18.36 -8.80 18.80
CA GLN A 63 19.13 -7.70 18.19
C GLN A 63 19.59 -8.01 16.76
N VAL A 64 20.00 -9.25 16.50
CA VAL A 64 20.37 -9.68 15.15
C VAL A 64 19.15 -9.63 14.23
N LEU A 65 18.01 -10.16 14.66
CA LEU A 65 16.77 -10.11 13.86
C LEU A 65 16.30 -8.68 13.60
N THR A 66 16.33 -7.81 14.62
CA THR A 66 16.02 -6.38 14.46
C THR A 66 16.92 -5.74 13.42
N GLN A 67 18.22 -6.01 13.46
CA GLN A 67 19.16 -5.47 12.49
C GLN A 67 18.86 -5.97 11.08
N ARG A 68 18.53 -7.26 10.92
CA ARG A 68 18.15 -7.84 9.63
C ARG A 68 16.89 -7.18 9.07
N ILE A 69 15.82 -7.10 9.86
CA ILE A 69 14.55 -6.44 9.46
C ILE A 69 14.79 -5.00 8.99
N LEU A 70 15.64 -4.25 9.70
CA LEU A 70 15.87 -2.84 9.40
C LEU A 70 16.82 -2.58 8.23
N THR A 71 17.61 -3.56 7.81
CA THR A 71 18.67 -3.33 6.81
C THR A 71 18.70 -4.27 5.63
N GLU A 72 18.14 -5.47 5.74
CA GLU A 72 18.00 -6.37 4.61
C GLU A 72 16.98 -5.83 3.62
N LYS A 73 17.23 -6.14 2.35
CA LYS A 73 16.39 -5.76 1.23
C LYS A 73 16.27 -6.94 0.29
N ILE A 74 15.07 -7.10 -0.27
CA ILE A 74 14.78 -8.12 -1.26
C ILE A 74 14.54 -7.40 -2.58
N ALA A 75 15.40 -7.62 -3.57
CA ALA A 75 15.41 -6.86 -4.82
C ALA A 75 15.41 -5.32 -4.61
N GLU A 76 16.26 -4.84 -3.70
CA GLU A 76 16.37 -3.41 -3.28
C GLU A 76 15.15 -2.85 -2.51
N ILE A 77 14.12 -3.66 -2.26
CA ILE A 77 12.93 -3.27 -1.49
C ILE A 77 13.14 -3.61 -0.02
N PRO A 78 13.00 -2.63 0.91
CA PRO A 78 13.04 -2.89 2.35
C PRO A 78 11.94 -3.85 2.80
N ILE A 79 12.20 -4.59 3.87
CA ILE A 79 11.21 -5.48 4.48
C ILE A 79 10.30 -4.67 5.41
N GLU A 80 8.98 -4.79 5.20
CA GLU A 80 7.96 -4.30 6.13
C GLU A 80 7.51 -5.43 7.05
N ALA A 81 8.06 -5.47 8.28
CA ALA A 81 7.67 -6.43 9.30
C ALA A 81 6.59 -5.84 10.22
N HIS A 82 5.39 -6.39 10.15
CA HIS A 82 4.26 -6.07 11.01
C HIS A 82 4.11 -7.12 12.10
N THR A 83 3.73 -6.72 13.31
CA THR A 83 3.43 -7.64 14.41
C THR A 83 2.10 -7.31 15.04
N ILE A 84 1.19 -8.28 15.05
CA ILE A 84 -0.07 -8.27 15.80
C ILE A 84 0.14 -9.09 17.06
N ALA A 85 -0.01 -8.47 18.22
CA ALA A 85 0.34 -9.07 19.51
C ALA A 85 -0.90 -9.12 20.42
N PHE A 86 -1.40 -10.33 20.66
CA PHE A 86 -2.42 -10.58 21.67
C PHE A 86 -1.71 -10.97 22.97
N LYS A 87 -1.89 -10.25 24.08
CA LYS A 87 -1.17 -10.59 25.31
C LYS A 87 -1.85 -11.76 26.02
N GLY A 88 -1.29 -12.95 25.92
CA GLY A 88 -1.69 -14.14 26.65
C GLY A 88 -1.58 -13.99 28.18
N ALA A 89 -2.30 -14.84 28.91
CA ALA A 89 -2.33 -14.80 30.38
C ALA A 89 -1.02 -15.26 31.04
N ASP A 90 -0.17 -15.95 30.28
CA ASP A 90 1.12 -16.51 30.65
C ASP A 90 2.30 -15.55 30.36
N VAL A 91 2.05 -14.38 29.78
CA VAL A 91 3.05 -13.32 29.65
C VAL A 91 3.40 -12.78 31.05
N TYR A 92 4.53 -13.23 31.59
CA TYR A 92 4.99 -12.89 32.94
C TYR A 92 5.96 -11.70 32.99
N ASP A 93 6.57 -11.33 31.86
CA ASP A 93 7.47 -10.17 31.73
C ASP A 93 6.98 -9.28 30.57
N GLU A 94 6.14 -8.30 30.92
CA GLU A 94 5.55 -7.40 29.93
C GLU A 94 6.60 -6.55 29.21
N GLN A 95 7.70 -6.19 29.89
CA GLN A 95 8.73 -5.36 29.28
C GLN A 95 9.52 -6.15 28.23
N LEU A 96 9.83 -7.42 28.53
CA LEU A 96 10.46 -8.31 27.57
C LEU A 96 9.52 -8.61 26.40
N PHE A 97 8.24 -8.86 26.65
CA PHE A 97 7.23 -9.02 25.59
C PHE A 97 7.21 -7.82 24.64
N GLU A 98 7.10 -6.60 25.19
CA GLU A 98 7.11 -5.37 24.39
C GLU A 98 8.42 -5.17 23.62
N THR A 99 9.56 -5.50 24.24
CA THR A 99 10.87 -5.43 23.58
C THR A 99 10.94 -6.41 22.41
N THR A 100 10.42 -7.62 22.59
CA THR A 100 10.38 -8.66 21.56
C THR A 100 9.51 -8.25 20.37
N ILE A 101 8.24 -7.89 20.59
CA ILE A 101 7.33 -7.53 19.48
C ILE A 101 7.82 -6.30 18.71
N ASN A 102 8.47 -5.34 19.39
CA ASN A 102 9.10 -4.20 18.73
C ASN A 102 10.33 -4.64 17.92
N GLY A 103 11.17 -5.50 18.48
CA GLY A 103 12.40 -5.95 17.83
C GLY A 103 12.18 -6.84 16.59
N ILE A 104 11.01 -7.47 16.47
CA ILE A 104 10.61 -8.22 15.26
C ILE A 104 9.73 -7.41 14.30
N SER A 105 9.65 -6.09 14.48
CA SER A 105 8.84 -5.18 13.65
C SER A 105 9.66 -4.06 13.02
N SER A 106 9.15 -3.51 11.92
CA SER A 106 9.74 -2.33 11.26
C SER A 106 9.47 -1.04 12.03
N LEU A 107 10.27 0.01 11.74
CA LEU A 107 10.08 1.35 12.28
C LEU A 107 9.20 2.22 11.36
N PRO A 108 8.40 3.14 11.92
CA PRO A 108 8.17 3.38 13.35
C PRO A 108 7.20 2.36 13.96
N TYR A 109 7.44 1.91 15.19
CA TYR A 109 6.61 0.89 15.85
C TYR A 109 5.13 1.28 15.97
N SER A 110 4.80 2.57 16.03
CA SER A 110 3.42 3.06 16.02
C SER A 110 2.63 2.69 14.76
N LYS A 111 3.31 2.30 13.66
CA LYS A 111 2.70 1.84 12.41
C LYS A 111 2.70 0.32 12.29
N TYR A 112 3.75 -0.33 12.78
CA TYR A 112 4.00 -1.76 12.50
C TYR A 112 3.75 -2.70 13.68
N VAL A 113 3.49 -2.17 14.88
CA VAL A 113 3.17 -2.97 16.08
C VAL A 113 1.73 -2.71 16.51
N HIS A 114 0.92 -3.76 16.51
CA HIS A 114 -0.51 -3.72 16.81
C HIS A 114 -0.79 -4.59 18.04
N LYS A 115 -0.83 -3.98 19.21
CA LYS A 115 -1.23 -4.67 20.45
C LYS A 115 -2.76 -4.73 20.52
N VAL A 116 -3.31 -5.91 20.68
CA VAL A 116 -4.76 -6.16 20.63
C VAL A 116 -5.28 -6.75 21.92
N ASN A 117 -6.56 -6.50 22.22
CA ASN A 117 -7.22 -7.04 23.42
C ASN A 117 -8.21 -8.17 23.11
N ASP A 118 -8.61 -8.32 21.85
CA ASP A 118 -9.49 -9.39 21.38
C ASP A 118 -9.25 -9.75 19.90
N PHE A 119 -9.87 -10.84 19.46
CA PHE A 119 -9.70 -11.37 18.11
C PHE A 119 -10.45 -10.59 17.02
N SER A 120 -11.41 -9.74 17.37
CA SER A 120 -12.03 -8.84 16.40
C SER A 120 -11.05 -7.76 15.95
N GLU A 121 -10.19 -7.28 16.88
CA GLU A 121 -9.09 -6.37 16.55
C GLU A 121 -8.02 -7.07 15.69
N VAL A 122 -7.72 -8.36 15.97
CA VAL A 122 -6.82 -9.17 15.13
C VAL A 122 -7.31 -9.18 13.69
N GLN A 123 -8.58 -9.54 13.48
CA GLN A 123 -9.20 -9.56 12.15
C GLN A 123 -9.18 -8.19 11.48
N ALA A 124 -9.45 -7.11 12.23
CA ALA A 124 -9.42 -5.75 11.72
C ALA A 124 -8.02 -5.37 11.22
N TYR A 125 -6.96 -5.66 11.98
CA TYR A 125 -5.59 -5.36 11.56
C TYR A 125 -5.11 -6.24 10.41
N PHE A 126 -5.48 -7.53 10.38
CA PHE A 126 -5.25 -8.37 9.20
C PHE A 126 -5.87 -7.74 7.95
N ARG A 127 -7.15 -7.35 8.00
CA ARG A 127 -7.83 -6.69 6.89
C ARG A 127 -7.12 -5.38 6.49
N GLU A 128 -6.84 -4.51 7.45
CA GLU A 128 -6.20 -3.21 7.19
C GLU A 128 -4.85 -3.40 6.49
N ILE A 129 -4.02 -4.33 6.97
CA ILE A 129 -2.73 -4.62 6.36
C ILE A 129 -2.93 -5.17 4.94
N ALA A 130 -3.81 -6.17 4.75
CA ALA A 130 -4.09 -6.72 3.42
C ALA A 130 -4.56 -5.66 2.42
N GLU A 131 -5.48 -4.79 2.83
CA GLU A 131 -5.99 -3.69 2.02
C GLU A 131 -4.88 -2.69 1.66
N ASN A 132 -4.03 -2.32 2.62
CA ASN A 132 -2.88 -1.44 2.37
C ASN A 132 -1.85 -2.05 1.42
N LEU A 133 -1.55 -3.35 1.58
CA LEU A 133 -0.64 -4.09 0.68
C LEU A 133 -1.19 -4.08 -0.75
N HIS A 134 -2.49 -4.36 -0.92
CA HIS A 134 -3.17 -4.30 -2.21
C HIS A 134 -3.17 -2.88 -2.82
N GLN A 135 -3.43 -1.86 -1.99
CA GLN A 135 -3.39 -0.48 -2.43
C GLN A 135 -2.01 -0.04 -2.91
N THR A 136 -0.95 -0.60 -2.32
CA THR A 136 0.44 -0.31 -2.68
C THR A 136 0.87 -1.07 -3.93
N SER A 137 0.34 -2.28 -4.14
CA SER A 137 0.67 -3.11 -5.30
C SER A 137 -0.10 -2.75 -6.57
N THR A 138 -0.89 -1.66 -6.56
CA THR A 138 -1.69 -1.24 -7.70
C THR A 138 -1.34 0.18 -8.11
N ASN A 139 -1.00 0.38 -9.38
CA ASN A 139 -0.89 1.70 -10.01
C ASN A 139 -2.15 2.01 -10.81
N SER A 140 -2.98 2.92 -10.31
CA SER A 140 -4.16 3.41 -11.02
C SER A 140 -3.79 4.54 -11.97
N ILE A 141 -4.01 4.31 -13.26
CA ILE A 141 -3.70 5.23 -14.34
C ILE A 141 -4.98 5.84 -14.88
N LEU A 142 -5.21 7.12 -14.62
CA LEU A 142 -6.29 7.87 -15.24
C LEU A 142 -5.83 8.40 -16.60
N THR A 143 -6.48 7.92 -17.66
CA THR A 143 -6.28 8.41 -19.03
C THR A 143 -7.39 9.40 -19.38
N MET A 144 -7.01 10.59 -19.84
CA MET A 144 -7.94 11.62 -20.32
C MET A 144 -7.58 12.08 -21.74
N ARG A 145 -8.55 11.98 -22.65
CA ARG A 145 -8.43 12.38 -24.05
C ARG A 145 -9.30 13.59 -24.32
N PHE A 146 -8.77 14.59 -24.98
CA PHE A 146 -9.59 15.74 -25.39
C PHE A 146 -9.00 16.48 -26.60
N PRO A 147 -9.84 17.24 -27.33
CA PRO A 147 -9.37 18.07 -28.42
C PRO A 147 -8.35 19.10 -27.93
N VAL A 148 -7.28 19.29 -28.72
CA VAL A 148 -6.27 20.33 -28.47
C VAL A 148 -6.96 21.69 -28.37
N PRO A 149 -6.77 22.46 -27.29
CA PRO A 149 -7.30 23.81 -27.19
C PRO A 149 -6.76 24.70 -28.33
N ASN A 150 -7.63 25.48 -28.95
CA ASN A 150 -7.24 26.40 -30.04
C ASN A 150 -6.21 27.46 -29.62
N ASN A 151 -6.16 27.79 -28.33
CA ASN A 151 -5.25 28.77 -27.77
C ASN A 151 -4.22 28.08 -26.86
N THR A 152 -2.94 28.45 -27.03
CA THR A 152 -1.91 28.13 -26.04
C THR A 152 -2.18 28.89 -24.73
N ASN A 153 -1.75 28.35 -23.59
CA ASN A 153 -2.03 28.85 -22.24
C ASN A 153 -3.51 28.75 -21.81
N THR A 154 -4.26 27.80 -22.36
CA THR A 154 -5.64 27.54 -21.91
C THR A 154 -5.61 26.83 -20.56
N ARG A 155 -6.35 27.36 -19.56
CA ARG A 155 -6.57 26.64 -18.30
C ARG A 155 -7.62 25.56 -18.49
N LEU A 156 -7.30 24.35 -18.07
CA LEU A 156 -8.18 23.20 -18.11
C LEU A 156 -8.47 22.75 -16.68
N ARG A 157 -9.72 22.43 -16.39
CA ARG A 157 -10.09 21.74 -15.15
C ARG A 157 -11.00 20.56 -15.48
N PHE A 158 -10.72 19.42 -14.88
CA PHE A 158 -11.55 18.23 -14.92
C PHE A 158 -12.10 18.00 -13.52
N THR A 159 -13.41 18.13 -13.34
CA THR A 159 -14.08 17.87 -12.06
C THR A 159 -14.57 16.44 -12.04
N PHE A 160 -14.54 15.77 -10.89
CA PHE A 160 -14.90 14.35 -10.72
C PHE A 160 -16.14 14.16 -9.84
N ASP A 161 -16.67 15.26 -9.30
CA ASP A 161 -17.87 15.32 -8.48
C ASP A 161 -19.09 15.84 -9.28
N PRO A 162 -20.33 15.53 -8.85
CA PRO A 162 -21.55 15.90 -9.56
C PRO A 162 -21.90 17.39 -9.38
N VAL A 163 -21.06 18.27 -9.92
CA VAL A 163 -21.23 19.73 -9.83
C VAL A 163 -21.75 20.32 -11.13
N GLU A 164 -22.66 21.29 -11.01
CA GLU A 164 -23.12 22.12 -12.14
C GLU A 164 -22.35 23.45 -12.26
N ASP A 165 -21.64 23.84 -11.19
CA ASP A 165 -20.75 24.99 -11.17
C ASP A 165 -19.34 24.54 -10.73
N VAL A 166 -18.36 24.81 -11.58
CA VAL A 166 -16.95 24.50 -11.36
C VAL A 166 -16.35 25.03 -10.05
N SER A 167 -16.92 26.10 -9.49
CA SER A 167 -16.49 26.69 -8.21
C SER A 167 -16.90 25.85 -7.00
N GLN A 168 -17.91 24.98 -7.15
CA GLN A 168 -18.39 24.09 -6.10
C GLN A 168 -17.56 22.82 -5.98
N SER A 169 -16.78 22.49 -7.01
CA SER A 169 -16.01 21.24 -7.06
C SER A 169 -14.98 21.16 -5.95
N GLN A 170 -15.03 20.05 -5.22
CA GLN A 170 -14.04 19.64 -4.22
C GLN A 170 -13.08 18.58 -4.77
N GLN A 171 -13.38 18.00 -5.94
CA GLN A 171 -12.59 16.94 -6.55
C GLN A 171 -12.23 17.28 -8.00
N TYR A 172 -11.01 17.74 -8.24
CA TYR A 172 -10.58 18.10 -9.60
C TYR A 172 -9.08 18.05 -9.87
N ILE A 173 -8.76 17.90 -11.15
CA ILE A 173 -7.43 18.13 -11.72
C ILE A 173 -7.49 19.43 -12.51
N GLU A 174 -6.58 20.36 -12.24
CA GLU A 174 -6.44 21.62 -12.98
C GLU A 174 -5.03 21.78 -13.51
N GLY A 175 -4.86 22.38 -14.68
CA GLY A 175 -3.55 22.82 -15.15
C GLY A 175 -3.64 23.78 -16.33
N VAL A 176 -2.48 24.24 -16.81
CA VAL A 176 -2.35 25.13 -17.96
C VAL A 176 -1.83 24.32 -19.14
N PHE A 177 -2.64 24.22 -20.19
CA PHE A 177 -2.25 23.56 -21.42
C PHE A 177 -1.33 24.46 -22.24
N VAL A 178 -0.20 23.90 -22.66
CA VAL A 178 0.78 24.52 -23.54
C VAL A 178 1.11 23.52 -24.64
N MET A 179 1.29 24.00 -25.87
CA MET A 179 1.86 23.18 -26.93
C MET A 179 3.38 23.13 -26.78
N GLY A 180 3.94 21.95 -26.61
CA GLY A 180 5.38 21.71 -26.57
C GLY A 180 6.04 22.00 -27.92
N SER A 181 7.34 22.31 -27.89
CA SER A 181 8.13 22.56 -29.11
C SER A 181 8.30 21.31 -29.98
N ASP A 182 8.12 20.14 -29.40
CA ASP A 182 8.11 18.83 -30.06
C ASP A 182 6.73 18.46 -30.65
N GLY A 183 5.75 19.37 -30.56
CA GLY A 183 4.38 19.14 -31.04
C GLY A 183 3.49 18.34 -30.09
N ASN A 184 4.00 17.94 -28.93
CA ASN A 184 3.20 17.26 -27.91
C ASN A 184 2.55 18.28 -26.97
N GLY A 185 1.31 18.04 -26.58
CA GLY A 185 0.65 18.84 -25.55
C GLY A 185 1.33 18.64 -24.19
N VAL A 186 1.41 19.70 -23.39
CA VAL A 186 1.89 19.62 -22.01
C VAL A 186 0.91 20.34 -21.11
N LEU A 187 0.56 19.71 -19.99
CA LEU A 187 -0.19 20.33 -18.91
C LEU A 187 0.80 20.73 -17.82
N THR A 188 0.90 22.03 -17.54
CA THR A 188 1.83 22.59 -16.55
C THR A 188 1.08 23.16 -15.35
N ASN A 189 1.77 23.32 -14.22
CA ASN A 189 1.19 23.77 -12.95
C ASN A 189 -0.03 22.93 -12.55
N VAL A 190 0.09 21.61 -12.73
CA VAL A 190 -0.99 20.68 -12.44
C VAL A 190 -1.26 20.65 -10.94
N ARG A 191 -2.53 20.78 -10.59
CA ARG A 191 -3.02 20.70 -9.22
C ARG A 191 -4.10 19.66 -9.11
N TYR A 192 -3.98 18.84 -8.07
CA TYR A 192 -4.95 17.83 -7.66
C TYR A 192 -5.65 18.34 -6.40
N VAL A 193 -6.97 18.36 -6.38
CA VAL A 193 -7.79 18.81 -5.24
C VAL A 193 -8.79 17.72 -4.92
N GLY A 194 -8.84 17.27 -3.66
CA GLY A 194 -9.70 16.15 -3.23
C GLY A 194 -9.33 14.81 -3.85
N LEU A 195 -8.14 14.70 -4.44
CA LEU A 195 -7.55 13.54 -5.09
C LEU A 195 -6.04 13.75 -5.18
N SER A 196 -5.27 12.70 -5.47
CA SER A 196 -3.82 12.78 -5.63
C SER A 196 -3.32 11.96 -6.82
N SER A 197 -2.10 12.24 -7.27
CA SER A 197 -1.41 11.57 -8.36
C SER A 197 0.09 11.65 -8.17
N SER A 198 0.83 10.63 -8.62
CA SER A 198 2.28 10.61 -8.64
C SER A 198 2.88 11.33 -9.85
N SER A 199 2.08 11.73 -10.85
CA SER A 199 2.57 12.42 -12.06
C SER A 199 3.12 13.83 -11.82
N GLY A 200 2.92 14.40 -10.63
CA GLY A 200 3.47 15.71 -10.26
C GLY A 200 2.82 16.88 -11.00
N GLY A 201 3.52 18.02 -11.01
CA GLY A 201 3.01 19.31 -11.49
C GLY A 201 3.10 19.55 -12.99
N THR A 202 3.65 18.61 -13.76
CA THR A 202 3.77 18.70 -15.22
C THR A 202 3.51 17.33 -15.83
N VAL A 203 2.58 17.26 -16.78
CA VAL A 203 2.20 16.02 -17.45
C VAL A 203 2.28 16.22 -18.95
N THR A 204 3.02 15.37 -19.65
CA THR A 204 3.13 15.40 -21.11
C THR A 204 2.06 14.51 -21.72
N ALA A 205 1.36 15.02 -22.73
CA ALA A 205 0.41 14.25 -23.52
C ALA A 205 1.09 13.56 -24.70
N SER A 206 0.51 12.45 -25.12
CA SER A 206 0.73 11.90 -26.45
C SER A 206 -0.31 12.46 -27.43
N SER A 207 0.10 12.70 -28.67
CA SER A 207 -0.83 13.04 -29.75
C SER A 207 -1.63 11.79 -30.12
N THR A 208 -2.96 11.90 -30.18
CA THR A 208 -3.86 10.80 -30.54
C THR A 208 -4.79 11.22 -31.67
N GLY A 209 -4.52 10.72 -32.88
CA GLY A 209 -5.16 11.23 -34.10
C GLY A 209 -4.78 12.68 -34.41
N ASP A 210 -5.52 13.31 -35.32
CA ASP A 210 -5.10 14.61 -35.88
C ASP A 210 -5.39 15.82 -34.97
N VAL A 211 -6.29 15.68 -33.99
CA VAL A 211 -6.81 16.83 -33.21
C VAL A 211 -6.96 16.58 -31.70
N LYS A 212 -6.59 15.40 -31.19
CA LYS A 212 -6.70 15.08 -29.76
C LYS A 212 -5.34 14.84 -29.12
N VAL A 213 -5.31 15.11 -27.84
CA VAL A 213 -4.20 14.79 -26.94
C VAL A 213 -4.70 13.82 -25.88
N GLU A 214 -3.85 12.90 -25.48
CA GLU A 214 -4.06 11.95 -24.39
C GLU A 214 -3.09 12.24 -23.25
N PHE A 215 -3.63 12.53 -22.08
CA PHE A 215 -2.86 12.66 -20.84
C PHE A 215 -3.06 11.40 -20.00
N LYS A 216 -1.98 10.93 -19.39
CA LYS A 216 -1.99 9.87 -18.38
C LYS A 216 -1.55 10.44 -17.05
N PHE A 217 -2.38 10.24 -16.03
CA PHE A 217 -2.09 10.57 -14.65
C PHE A 217 -1.89 9.27 -13.90
N GLU A 218 -0.68 9.05 -13.44
CA GLU A 218 -0.18 7.85 -12.77
C GLU A 218 -0.46 7.94 -11.27
N GLY A 219 -0.51 6.79 -10.61
CA GLY A 219 -0.64 6.67 -9.15
C GLY A 219 -1.84 7.43 -8.60
N MET A 220 -2.97 7.40 -9.32
CA MET A 220 -4.16 8.15 -8.94
C MET A 220 -4.80 7.57 -7.68
N LYS A 221 -5.09 8.44 -6.70
CA LYS A 221 -5.86 8.09 -5.51
C LYS A 221 -7.05 9.03 -5.32
N ASP A 222 -8.12 8.49 -4.74
CA ASP A 222 -9.32 9.26 -4.38
C ASP A 222 -9.10 10.13 -3.13
N ALA A 223 -10.17 10.81 -2.68
CA ALA A 223 -10.13 11.67 -1.49
C ALA A 223 -9.78 10.94 -0.19
N ASN A 224 -10.03 9.63 -0.13
CA ASN A 224 -9.76 8.77 1.03
C ASN A 224 -8.41 8.04 0.91
N GLY A 225 -7.68 8.23 -0.18
CA GLY A 225 -6.40 7.56 -0.43
C GLY A 225 -6.52 6.19 -1.11
N ASN A 226 -7.73 5.76 -1.50
CA ASN A 226 -7.92 4.50 -2.20
C ASN A 226 -7.49 4.62 -3.66
N ASN A 227 -7.16 3.49 -4.29
CA ASN A 227 -6.93 3.40 -5.73
C ASN A 227 -8.11 3.96 -6.52
N PHE A 228 -7.80 4.75 -7.53
CA PHE A 228 -8.81 5.26 -8.45
C PHE A 228 -9.43 4.11 -9.26
N SER A 229 -10.72 4.22 -9.55
CA SER A 229 -11.51 3.19 -10.25
C SER A 229 -12.56 3.81 -11.16
N ASP A 230 -13.28 2.97 -11.91
CA ASP A 230 -14.35 3.41 -12.81
C ASP A 230 -15.47 4.18 -12.10
N SER A 231 -15.74 3.87 -10.84
CA SER A 231 -16.73 4.62 -10.03
C SER A 231 -16.36 6.10 -9.87
N ASN A 232 -15.06 6.42 -9.84
CA ASN A 232 -14.55 7.76 -9.65
C ASN A 232 -14.68 8.63 -10.91
N ILE A 233 -14.93 8.04 -12.09
CA ILE A 233 -15.02 8.78 -13.37
C ILE A 233 -16.46 8.93 -13.89
N THR A 234 -17.45 8.63 -13.05
CA THR A 234 -18.88 8.69 -13.42
C THR A 234 -19.40 10.10 -13.67
N ASN A 235 -18.82 11.12 -13.01
CA ASN A 235 -19.28 12.51 -13.08
C ASN A 235 -18.26 13.47 -13.73
N VAL A 236 -17.36 12.95 -14.57
CA VAL A 236 -16.28 13.79 -15.10
C VAL A 236 -16.81 14.86 -16.05
N LYS A 237 -16.54 16.13 -15.73
CA LYS A 237 -16.84 17.29 -16.58
C LYS A 237 -15.56 18.04 -16.91
N LYS A 238 -15.44 18.49 -18.16
CA LYS A 238 -14.32 19.31 -18.63
C LYS A 238 -14.72 20.78 -18.64
N TRP A 239 -13.87 21.60 -18.06
CA TRP A 239 -14.01 23.04 -17.98
C TRP A 239 -12.80 23.70 -18.60
N THR A 240 -13.04 24.80 -19.32
CA THR A 240 -11.97 25.59 -19.94
C THR A 240 -12.08 27.04 -19.53
N ARG A 241 -10.92 27.68 -19.34
CA ARG A 241 -10.84 29.12 -19.06
C ARG A 241 -9.69 29.73 -19.86
N LEU A 242 -10.02 30.75 -20.64
CA LEU A 242 -9.04 31.61 -21.31
C LEU A 242 -8.68 32.77 -20.38
N ASN A 243 -7.49 33.36 -20.55
CA ASN A 243 -6.87 34.36 -19.67
C ASN A 243 -7.85 35.33 -18.96
N ASN A 244 -8.07 35.11 -17.65
CA ASN A 244 -8.97 35.88 -16.76
C ASN A 244 -10.48 35.79 -17.03
N ASP A 245 -10.93 35.06 -18.06
CA ASP A 245 -12.35 34.83 -18.33
C ASP A 245 -13.02 33.94 -17.27
N THR A 246 -14.34 33.83 -17.32
CA THR A 246 -15.08 32.86 -16.54
C THR A 246 -14.82 31.43 -17.03
N TRP A 247 -14.92 30.46 -16.14
CA TRP A 247 -14.91 29.05 -16.54
C TRP A 247 -16.13 28.73 -17.40
N VAL A 248 -15.91 27.93 -18.45
CA VAL A 248 -16.96 27.47 -19.35
C VAL A 248 -16.96 25.94 -19.38
N HIS A 249 -18.13 25.35 -19.15
CA HIS A 249 -18.33 23.91 -19.30
C HIS A 249 -18.25 23.52 -20.78
N ASN A 250 -17.46 22.50 -21.10
CA ASN A 250 -17.38 21.99 -22.46
C ASN A 250 -18.47 20.92 -22.67
N SER A 251 -19.63 21.33 -23.17
CA SER A 251 -20.77 20.43 -23.42
C SER A 251 -20.54 19.41 -24.53
N GLU A 252 -19.57 19.65 -25.43
CA GLU A 252 -19.21 18.76 -26.54
C GLU A 252 -18.25 17.63 -26.10
N TRP A 253 -17.65 17.77 -24.93
CA TRP A 253 -16.79 16.75 -24.36
C TRP A 253 -17.58 15.91 -23.36
N HIS A 254 -17.56 14.60 -23.55
CA HIS A 254 -18.16 13.63 -22.64
C HIS A 254 -17.09 12.68 -22.11
N SER A 255 -17.20 12.30 -20.84
CA SER A 255 -16.27 11.37 -20.19
C SER A 255 -16.29 9.98 -20.86
N SER A 256 -17.45 9.52 -21.30
CA SER A 256 -17.61 8.25 -22.00
C SER A 256 -16.67 8.14 -23.21
N GLY A 257 -15.74 7.19 -23.16
CA GLY A 257 -14.73 6.94 -24.21
C GLY A 257 -13.54 7.92 -24.24
N ASN A 258 -13.60 9.03 -23.50
CA ASN A 258 -12.51 9.99 -23.37
C ASN A 258 -11.82 9.95 -22.00
N THR A 259 -12.43 9.31 -21.01
CA THR A 259 -11.86 9.07 -19.70
C THR A 259 -11.87 7.57 -19.44
N GLN A 260 -10.76 7.05 -18.94
CA GLN A 260 -10.59 5.65 -18.60
C GLN A 260 -9.67 5.52 -17.40
N VAL A 261 -9.96 4.57 -16.52
CA VAL A 261 -9.02 4.15 -15.47
C VAL A 261 -8.51 2.77 -15.84
N ASN A 262 -7.19 2.61 -15.81
CA ASN A 262 -6.54 1.30 -15.94
C ASN A 262 -5.75 1.04 -14.67
N ASN A 263 -5.93 -0.14 -14.09
CA ASN A 263 -5.15 -0.57 -12.93
C ASN A 263 -4.07 -1.54 -13.41
N GLU A 264 -2.81 -1.20 -13.13
CA GLU A 264 -1.67 -2.09 -13.30
C GLU A 264 -1.32 -2.70 -11.94
N TYR A 265 -1.13 -4.02 -11.92
CA TYR A 265 -0.86 -4.78 -10.71
C TYR A 265 0.60 -5.22 -10.68
N TYR A 266 1.21 -5.09 -9.51
CA TYR A 266 2.60 -5.45 -9.24
C TYR A 266 2.67 -6.57 -8.22
N SER A 267 3.77 -7.32 -8.27
CA SER A 267 3.97 -8.44 -7.35
C SER A 267 4.27 -7.94 -5.93
N SER A 268 3.79 -8.68 -4.94
CA SER A 268 4.17 -8.52 -3.52
C SER A 268 4.61 -9.87 -2.96
N LEU A 269 5.66 -9.88 -2.16
CA LEU A 269 6.13 -11.06 -1.45
C LEU A 269 5.76 -10.93 0.01
N ILE A 270 4.92 -11.84 0.50
CA ILE A 270 4.35 -11.75 1.84
C ILE A 270 4.54 -13.08 2.56
N ILE A 271 5.12 -13.05 3.76
CA ILE A 271 5.12 -14.19 4.68
C ILE A 271 4.16 -13.89 5.82
N LEU A 272 3.24 -14.81 6.05
CA LEU A 272 2.37 -14.80 7.21
C LEU A 272 2.89 -15.81 8.23
N ASN A 273 3.38 -15.31 9.35
CA ASN A 273 3.92 -16.08 10.47
C ASN A 273 2.92 -16.07 11.63
N LEU A 274 2.32 -17.22 11.91
CA LEU A 274 1.31 -17.39 12.96
C LEU A 274 1.91 -18.23 14.09
N ASP A 275 2.52 -17.56 15.06
CA ASP A 275 3.00 -18.20 16.27
C ASP A 275 1.86 -18.22 17.30
N CYS A 276 1.43 -19.42 17.68
CA CYS A 276 0.24 -19.63 18.48
C CYS A 276 0.50 -20.71 19.50
N SER A 277 0.26 -20.41 20.78
CA SER A 277 0.32 -21.40 21.83
C SER A 277 -1.06 -22.00 22.16
N LEU A 278 -1.07 -23.06 22.97
CA LEU A 278 -2.31 -23.61 23.54
C LEU A 278 -3.04 -22.62 24.46
N SER A 279 -2.38 -21.53 24.89
CA SER A 279 -2.95 -20.51 25.80
C SER A 279 -4.13 -19.76 25.16
N LEU A 280 -4.17 -19.67 23.82
CA LEU A 280 -5.26 -19.06 23.05
C LEU A 280 -6.60 -19.78 23.20
N GLY A 281 -6.60 -21.08 23.53
CA GLY A 281 -7.80 -21.90 23.57
C GLY A 281 -8.47 -22.09 22.20
N ASN A 282 -9.36 -23.09 22.11
CA ASN A 282 -9.88 -23.55 20.81
C ASN A 282 -10.71 -22.52 20.03
N ASN A 283 -11.48 -21.66 20.72
CA ASN A 283 -12.33 -20.68 20.05
C ASN A 283 -11.51 -19.56 19.39
N ALA A 284 -10.46 -19.11 20.08
CA ALA A 284 -9.62 -18.00 19.61
C ALA A 284 -8.70 -18.45 18.46
N PHE A 285 -8.22 -19.70 18.50
CA PHE A 285 -7.50 -20.28 17.37
C PHE A 285 -8.34 -20.34 16.09
N GLY A 286 -9.62 -20.75 16.18
CA GLY A 286 -10.53 -20.74 15.03
C GLY A 286 -10.73 -19.34 14.45
N GLN A 287 -10.87 -18.32 15.30
CA GLN A 287 -10.99 -16.92 14.85
C GLN A 287 -9.72 -16.41 14.17
N LEU A 288 -8.54 -16.81 14.64
CA LEU A 288 -7.28 -16.47 13.97
C LEU A 288 -7.19 -17.11 12.58
N GLN A 289 -7.61 -18.37 12.45
CA GLN A 289 -7.65 -19.05 11.16
C GLN A 289 -8.57 -18.32 10.18
N ASP A 290 -9.76 -17.91 10.63
CA ASP A 290 -10.70 -17.14 9.82
C ASP A 290 -10.11 -15.79 9.39
N ALA A 291 -9.45 -15.07 10.30
CA ALA A 291 -8.76 -13.81 10.00
C ALA A 291 -7.62 -13.99 8.99
N ALA A 292 -6.82 -15.05 9.12
CA ALA A 292 -5.73 -15.37 8.21
C ALA A 292 -6.24 -15.78 6.82
N MET A 293 -7.34 -16.54 6.75
CA MET A 293 -8.00 -16.87 5.47
C MET A 293 -8.53 -15.61 4.79
N GLU A 294 -9.20 -14.73 5.53
CA GLU A 294 -9.67 -13.46 4.99
C GLU A 294 -8.52 -12.57 4.48
N PHE A 295 -7.41 -12.48 5.21
CA PHE A 295 -6.20 -11.80 4.76
C PHE A 295 -5.76 -12.28 3.37
N VAL A 296 -5.68 -13.60 3.20
CA VAL A 296 -5.31 -14.22 1.93
C VAL A 296 -6.35 -13.96 0.84
N ASP A 297 -7.64 -14.00 1.17
CA ASP A 297 -8.71 -13.77 0.21
C ASP A 297 -8.72 -12.32 -0.29
N ILE A 298 -8.51 -11.33 0.57
CA ILE A 298 -8.38 -9.92 0.16
C ILE A 298 -7.25 -9.75 -0.85
N LEU A 299 -6.12 -10.41 -0.62
CA LEU A 299 -4.96 -10.35 -1.53
C LEU A 299 -5.18 -11.10 -2.85
N LYS A 300 -6.06 -12.11 -2.88
CA LYS A 300 -6.36 -12.92 -4.07
C LYS A 300 -7.48 -12.37 -4.96
N THR A 301 -8.46 -11.70 -4.38
CA THR A 301 -9.79 -11.54 -5.02
C THR A 301 -9.90 -10.28 -5.90
N ASN A 302 -8.82 -9.51 -6.12
CA ASN A 302 -8.88 -8.27 -6.90
C ASN A 302 -7.71 -8.09 -7.87
#